data_AF-A0A6P7U1Q3-F1
#
_entry.id   AF-A0A6P7U1Q3-F1
#
_cell.length_a   1.000
_cell.length_b   1.000
_cell.length_c   1.000
_cell.angle_alpha   90.00
_cell.angle_beta   90.00
_cell.angle_gamma   90.00
#
_symmetry.space_group_name_H-M   'P 1'
#
loop_
_entity.id
_entity.type
_entity.pdbx_description
1 polymer ?
#
loop_
_entity_poly.entity_id
_entity_poly.type
_entity_poly.pdbx_seq_one_letter_code
_entity_poly.pdbx_strand_id
1 'polypeptide(L)'
;MVYNPRPTRAEVSDVANAVLDGADCVMLSGETAKGKYPIKTVQMMHQIALEAESAVYYQRFYSDMRIMQGIGADTTETIAISALEAANASMASVIVVLTTTGR
;
A
#
# COMPACT_ATOMS: atom_id res chain seq x y z
N MET A 1 -3.74 2.79 -20.23
CA MET A 1 -4.48 4.04 -20.63
C MET A 1 -3.71 5.04 -21.54
N VAL A 2 -2.89 4.58 -22.50
CA VAL A 2 -2.14 5.48 -23.41
C VAL A 2 -3.05 6.21 -24.40
N TYR A 3 -3.99 5.49 -25.01
CA TYR A 3 -4.86 6.03 -26.08
C TYR A 3 -6.33 6.16 -25.67
N ASN A 4 -6.76 5.43 -24.63
CA ASN A 4 -8.14 5.37 -24.17
C ASN A 4 -8.29 6.08 -22.81
N PRO A 5 -9.36 6.87 -22.60
CA PRO A 5 -9.57 7.64 -21.37
C PRO A 5 -10.15 6.80 -20.21
N ARG A 6 -10.34 5.49 -20.39
CA ARG A 6 -10.76 4.55 -19.36
C ARG A 6 -9.93 3.26 -19.51
N PRO A 7 -9.52 2.64 -18.39
CA PRO A 7 -8.88 1.34 -18.44
C PRO A 7 -9.91 0.25 -18.75
N THR A 8 -9.42 -0.90 -19.17
CA THR A 8 -10.15 -2.15 -19.21
C THR A 8 -10.35 -2.70 -17.80
N ARG A 9 -11.31 -3.62 -17.63
CA ARG A 9 -11.50 -4.31 -16.35
C ARG A 9 -10.26 -5.12 -15.94
N ALA A 10 -9.54 -5.68 -16.92
CA ALA A 10 -8.31 -6.43 -16.68
C ALA A 10 -7.19 -5.52 -16.12
N GLU A 11 -6.97 -4.33 -16.70
CA GLU A 11 -6.03 -3.34 -16.16
C GLU A 11 -6.41 -2.91 -14.74
N VAL A 12 -7.71 -2.79 -14.43
CA VAL A 12 -8.19 -2.46 -13.08
C VAL A 12 -7.86 -3.58 -12.09
N SER A 13 -8.20 -4.83 -12.43
CA SER A 13 -7.94 -5.97 -11.54
C SER A 13 -6.45 -6.23 -11.34
N ASP A 14 -5.61 -5.95 -12.34
CA ASP A 14 -4.16 -6.12 -12.25
C ASP A 14 -3.56 -5.21 -11.17
N VAL A 15 -3.91 -3.92 -11.19
CA VAL A 15 -3.48 -2.96 -10.16
C VAL A 15 -4.05 -3.31 -8.79
N ALA A 16 -5.34 -3.68 -8.71
CA ALA A 16 -5.97 -4.02 -7.45
C ALA A 16 -5.32 -5.26 -6.80
N ASN A 17 -5.05 -6.30 -7.58
CA ASN A 17 -4.40 -7.51 -7.08
C ASN A 17 -2.96 -7.24 -6.65
N ALA A 18 -2.21 -6.40 -7.38
CA ALA A 18 -0.87 -6.01 -6.94
C ALA A 18 -0.86 -5.36 -5.55
N VAL A 19 -1.87 -4.52 -5.25
CA VAL A 19 -2.05 -3.93 -3.91
C VAL A 19 -2.41 -5.00 -2.87
N LEU A 20 -3.35 -5.90 -3.18
CA LEU A 20 -3.76 -6.98 -2.28
C LEU A 20 -2.65 -8.00 -2.01
N ASP A 21 -1.75 -8.20 -2.98
CA ASP A 21 -0.55 -9.04 -2.86
C ASP A 21 0.53 -8.37 -1.98
N GLY A 22 0.35 -7.11 -1.59
CA GLY A 22 1.23 -6.38 -0.68
C GLY A 22 2.31 -5.54 -1.35
N ALA A 23 2.12 -5.11 -2.61
CA ALA A 23 3.06 -4.21 -3.25
C ALA A 23 3.05 -2.81 -2.61
N ASP A 24 4.20 -2.33 -2.13
CA ASP A 24 4.34 -0.97 -1.59
C ASP A 24 4.14 0.13 -2.66
N CYS A 25 4.46 -0.19 -3.92
CA CYS A 25 4.43 0.75 -5.03
C CYS A 25 3.89 0.09 -6.31
N VAL A 26 3.11 0.87 -7.05
CA VAL A 26 2.72 0.60 -8.44
C VAL A 26 3.28 1.68 -9.36
N MET A 27 3.56 1.33 -10.62
CA MET A 27 4.25 2.22 -11.56
C MET A 27 3.45 2.42 -12.84
N LEU A 28 3.43 3.67 -13.32
CA LEU A 28 2.95 4.03 -14.66
C LEU A 28 4.14 4.28 -15.57
N SER A 29 4.09 3.73 -16.78
CA SER A 29 5.18 3.79 -17.75
C SER A 29 4.79 4.71 -18.92
N GLY A 30 4.37 4.12 -20.04
CA GLY A 30 4.00 4.87 -21.24
C GLY A 30 2.75 5.71 -21.08
N GLU A 31 1.91 5.39 -20.10
CA GLU A 31 0.65 6.07 -19.80
C GLU A 31 0.87 7.52 -19.35
N THR A 32 1.89 7.77 -18.55
CA THR A 32 2.27 9.10 -18.07
C THR A 32 3.34 9.73 -18.95
N ALA A 33 4.31 8.95 -19.43
CA ALA A 33 5.42 9.49 -20.22
C ALA A 33 4.99 10.04 -21.60
N LYS A 34 4.02 9.40 -22.26
CA LYS A 34 3.58 9.78 -23.62
C LYS A 34 2.09 9.53 -23.90
N GLY A 35 1.30 9.25 -22.87
CA GLY A 35 -0.13 8.98 -23.01
C GLY A 35 -0.95 10.23 -23.30
N LYS A 36 -2.12 10.06 -23.92
CA LYS A 36 -3.09 11.14 -24.17
C LYS A 36 -3.83 11.60 -22.90
N TYR A 37 -3.80 10.80 -21.83
CA TYR A 37 -4.54 11.05 -20.59
C TYR A 37 -3.68 10.82 -19.33
N PRO A 38 -2.53 11.50 -19.18
CA PRO A 38 -1.58 11.22 -18.10
C PRO A 38 -2.18 11.51 -16.72
N ILE A 39 -2.85 12.65 -16.55
CA ILE A 39 -3.51 13.03 -15.28
C ILE A 39 -4.61 12.04 -14.91
N LYS A 40 -5.46 11.67 -15.87
CA LYS A 40 -6.57 10.76 -15.63
C LYS A 40 -6.09 9.34 -15.30
N THR A 41 -4.97 8.92 -15.87
CA THR A 41 -4.33 7.64 -15.54
C THR A 41 -3.90 7.63 -14.07
N VAL A 42 -3.20 8.67 -13.59
CA VAL A 42 -2.77 8.75 -12.19
C VAL A 42 -3.98 8.77 -11.25
N GLN A 43 -5.01 9.57 -11.56
CA GLN A 43 -6.24 9.60 -10.78
C GLN A 43 -6.92 8.23 -10.72
N MET A 44 -6.96 7.50 -11.84
CA MET A 44 -7.55 6.16 -11.89
C MET A 44 -6.74 5.16 -11.05
N MET A 45 -5.42 5.15 -11.19
CA MET A 45 -4.55 4.28 -10.39
C MET A 45 -4.71 4.55 -8.88
N HIS A 46 -4.79 5.82 -8.48
CA HIS A 46 -5.06 6.22 -7.10
C HIS A 46 -6.40 5.70 -6.58
N GLN A 47 -7.48 5.82 -7.37
CA GLN A 47 -8.81 5.32 -6.97
C GLN A 47 -8.84 3.80 -6.86
N ILE A 48 -8.14 3.08 -7.75
CA ILE A 48 -8.05 1.61 -7.67
C ILE A 48 -7.27 1.19 -6.42
N ALA A 49 -6.17 1.86 -6.11
CA ALA A 49 -5.38 1.58 -4.91
C ALA A 49 -6.20 1.78 -3.63
N LEU A 50 -6.91 2.91 -3.49
CA LEU A 50 -7.78 3.17 -2.34
C LEU A 50 -8.87 2.11 -2.17
N GLU A 51 -9.50 1.69 -3.27
CA GLU A 51 -10.54 0.66 -3.22
C GLU A 51 -9.94 -0.70 -2.81
N ALA A 52 -8.79 -1.06 -3.36
CA ALA A 52 -8.10 -2.30 -3.01
C ALA A 52 -7.64 -2.32 -1.54
N GLU A 53 -7.07 -1.22 -1.05
CA GLU A 53 -6.67 -1.03 0.35
C GLU A 53 -7.86 -1.21 1.30
N SER A 54 -9.06 -0.73 0.91
CA SER A 54 -10.28 -0.90 1.71
C SER A 54 -10.72 -2.36 1.88
N ALA A 55 -10.31 -3.24 0.97
CA ALA A 55 -10.59 -4.67 1.01
C ALA A 55 -9.54 -5.49 1.76
N VAL A 56 -8.44 -4.87 2.20
CA VAL A 56 -7.36 -5.54 2.94
C VAL A 56 -7.82 -5.89 4.35
N TYR A 57 -7.70 -7.16 4.73
CA TYR A 57 -7.93 -7.58 6.10
C TYR A 57 -6.66 -7.40 6.96
N TYR A 58 -6.41 -6.16 7.39
CA TYR A 58 -5.18 -5.75 8.07
C TYR A 58 -4.83 -6.57 9.32
N GLN A 59 -5.82 -7.00 10.11
CA GLN A 59 -5.57 -7.83 11.30
C GLN A 59 -4.94 -9.18 10.92
N ARG A 60 -5.44 -9.81 9.84
CA ARG A 60 -4.87 -11.06 9.36
C ARG A 60 -3.48 -10.85 8.78
N PHE A 61 -3.33 -9.83 7.94
CA PHE A 61 -2.05 -9.48 7.33
C PHE A 61 -0.95 -9.26 8.40
N TYR A 62 -1.28 -8.51 9.46
CA TYR A 62 -0.40 -8.33 10.61
C TYR A 62 -0.05 -9.66 11.30
N SER A 63 -1.04 -10.50 11.61
CA SER A 63 -0.80 -11.79 12.27
C SER A 63 0.11 -12.71 11.47
N ASP A 64 -0.05 -12.75 10.14
CA ASP A 64 0.77 -13.58 9.26
C ASP A 64 2.22 -13.06 9.21
N MET A 65 2.42 -11.74 9.11
CA MET A 65 3.76 -11.14 9.18
C MET A 65 4.47 -11.45 10.51
N ARG A 66 3.75 -11.39 11.63
CA ARG A 66 4.31 -11.69 12.96
C ARG A 66 4.78 -13.13 13.10
N ILE A 67 4.03 -14.06 12.53
CA ILE A 67 4.41 -15.49 12.53
C ILE A 67 5.68 -15.69 11.68
N MET A 68 5.80 -14.99 10.54
CA MET A 68 6.94 -15.11 9.63
C MET A 68 8.25 -14.50 10.17
N GLN A 69 8.16 -13.43 10.96
CA GLN A 69 9.32 -12.69 11.48
C GLN A 69 10.24 -13.53 12.39
N GLY A 70 9.71 -14.55 13.07
CA GLY A 70 10.48 -15.41 13.98
C GLY A 70 10.86 -14.73 15.31
N ILE A 71 11.84 -15.30 16.02
CA ILE A 71 12.33 -14.77 17.31
C ILE A 71 13.65 -14.02 17.07
N GLY A 72 13.78 -12.81 17.61
CA GLY A 72 15.03 -12.04 17.59
C GLY A 72 14.94 -10.64 16.99
N ALA A 73 13.77 -9.99 17.02
CA ALA A 73 13.61 -8.62 16.57
C ALA A 73 14.54 -7.66 17.33
N ASP A 74 15.12 -6.70 16.62
CA ASP A 74 15.95 -5.67 17.25
C ASP A 74 15.09 -4.67 18.05
N THR A 75 15.74 -3.78 18.80
CA THR A 75 15.02 -2.80 19.63
C THR A 75 14.15 -1.86 18.80
N THR A 76 14.60 -1.43 17.62
CA THR A 76 13.85 -0.52 16.75
C THR A 76 12.60 -1.20 16.22
N GLU A 77 12.74 -2.43 15.73
CA GLU A 77 11.65 -3.26 15.24
C GLU A 77 10.64 -3.55 16.35
N THR A 78 11.10 -3.87 17.56
CA THR A 78 10.24 -4.09 18.74
C THR A 78 9.43 -2.84 19.10
N ILE A 79 10.04 -1.65 19.02
CA ILE A 79 9.34 -0.38 19.27
C ILE A 79 8.30 -0.11 18.17
N ALA A 80 8.65 -0.31 16.89
CA ALA A 80 7.73 -0.10 15.77
C ALA A 80 6.49 -0.99 15.88
N ILE A 81 6.71 -2.27 16.20
CA ILE A 81 5.67 -3.24 16.54
C ILE A 81 4.77 -2.75 17.68
N SER A 82 5.36 -2.28 18.78
CA SER A 82 4.61 -1.88 19.97
C SER A 82 3.77 -0.63 19.68
N ALA A 83 4.31 0.28 18.86
CA ALA A 83 3.59 1.46 18.40
C ALA A 83 2.38 1.09 17.53
N LEU A 84 2.51 0.12 16.62
CA LEU A 84 1.40 -0.39 15.83
C LEU A 84 0.30 -1.02 16.70
N GLU A 85 0.68 -1.85 17.68
CA GLU A 85 -0.28 -2.46 18.61
C GLU A 85 -1.01 -1.40 19.45
N ALA A 86 -0.29 -0.41 19.97
CA ALA A 86 -0.88 0.70 20.70
C ALA A 86 -1.82 1.56 19.83
N ALA A 87 -1.45 1.82 18.58
CA ALA A 87 -2.27 2.56 17.63
C ALA A 87 -3.59 1.82 17.34
N ASN A 88 -3.52 0.51 17.10
CA ASN A 88 -4.72 -0.32 16.89
C ASN A 88 -5.61 -0.37 18.14
N ALA A 89 -5.02 -0.58 19.32
CA ALA A 89 -5.76 -0.66 20.58
C ALA A 89 -6.45 0.66 20.96
N SER A 90 -5.86 1.80 20.59
CA SER A 90 -6.40 3.14 20.85
C SER A 90 -7.23 3.71 19.69
N MET A 91 -7.33 3.00 18.55
CA MET A 91 -7.92 3.51 17.31
C MET A 91 -7.30 4.85 16.87
N ALA A 92 -5.98 4.97 17.01
CA ALA A 92 -5.25 6.18 16.61
C ALA A 92 -5.35 6.41 15.10
N SER A 93 -5.49 7.68 14.70
CA SER A 93 -5.57 8.04 13.27
C SER A 93 -4.20 8.08 12.58
N VAL A 94 -3.11 8.26 13.33
CA VAL A 94 -1.76 8.46 12.79
C VAL A 94 -0.71 7.93 13.77
N ILE A 95 0.39 7.37 13.23
CA ILE A 95 1.63 7.08 13.95
C ILE A 95 2.68 8.09 13.51
N VAL A 96 3.33 8.77 14.48
CA VAL A 96 4.39 9.75 14.21
C VAL A 96 5.73 9.18 14.64
N VAL A 97 6.69 9.11 13.70
CA VAL A 97 8.05 8.61 13.96
C VAL A 97 9.05 9.75 13.73
N LEU A 98 9.80 10.11 14.78
CA LEU A 98 10.92 11.05 14.69
C LEU A 98 12.19 10.25 14.39
N THR A 99 12.76 10.44 13.21
CA THR A 99 13.96 9.69 12.75
C THR A 99 14.88 10.59 11.92
N THR A 100 16.18 10.34 11.99
CA THR A 100 17.20 11.03 11.15
C THR A 100 17.66 10.18 9.97
N THR A 101 17.31 8.88 9.94
CA THR A 101 17.76 7.92 8.93
C THR A 101 16.61 7.27 8.16
N GLY A 102 15.39 7.28 8.71
CA GLY A 102 14.26 6.55 8.16
C GLY A 102 14.16 5.09 8.62
N ARG A 103 15.10 4.62 9.46
CA ARG A 103 15.00 3.35 10.18
C ARG A 103 14.12 3.50 11.42
#